data_AF-A0A183ERV4-F1
#
_entry.id   AF-A0A183ERV4-F1
#
_cell.length_a   1.000
_cell.length_b   1.000
_cell.length_c   1.000
_cell.angle_alpha   90.00
_cell.angle_beta   90.00
_cell.angle_gamma   90.00
#
_symmetry.space_group_name_H-M   'P 1'
#
loop_
_entity.id
_entity.type
_entity.pdbx_description
1 polymer ?
#
loop_
_entity_poly.entity_id
_entity_poly.type
_entity_poly.pdbx_seq_one_letter_code
_entity_poly.pdbx_strand_id
1 'polypeptide(L)' 'LVMCYICLLEHENQQSRKGACRALGILSASKALHPLTFLSGNDPAETVREEARAVLLKMRYNVNELTSFETTKI' A
#
# COMPACT_ATOMS: atom_id res chain seq x y z
N LEU A 1 4.24 -12.83 6.67
CA LEU A 1 3.09 -11.91 6.82
C LEU A 1 2.89 -11.00 5.60
N VAL A 2 3.85 -10.12 5.26
CA VAL A 2 3.72 -9.18 4.13
C VAL A 2 3.47 -9.87 2.78
N MET A 3 4.16 -10.97 2.50
CA MET A 3 3.97 -11.74 1.25
C MET A 3 2.54 -12.27 1.08
N CYS A 4 1.91 -12.74 2.16
CA CYS A 4 0.54 -13.25 2.13
C CYS A 4 -0.46 -12.18 1.69
N TYR A 5 -0.27 -10.93 2.15
CA TYR A 5 -1.09 -9.81 1.72
C TYR A 5 -0.81 -9.38 0.29
N ILE A 6 0.44 -9.48 -0.19
CA ILE A 6 0.73 -9.25 -1.61
C ILE A 6 0.01 -10.28 -2.49
N CYS A 7 0.00 -11.57 -2.11
CA CYS A 7 -0.77 -12.59 -2.84
C CYS A 7 -2.28 -12.29 -2.84
N LEU A 8 -2.82 -11.74 -1.74
CA LEU A 8 -4.24 -11.39 -1.66
C LEU A 8 -4.64 -10.21 -2.57
N LEU A 9 -3.69 -9.47 -3.16
CA LEU A 9 -3.98 -8.43 -4.15
C LEU A 9 -4.48 -8.99 -5.48
N GLU A 10 -4.39 -10.30 -5.71
CA GLU A 10 -4.89 -10.97 -6.92
C GLU A 10 -6.16 -11.79 -6.64
N HIS A 11 -6.69 -11.72 -5.42
CA HIS A 11 -7.84 -12.51 -5.01
C HIS A 11 -9.11 -12.10 -5.78
N GLU A 12 -9.96 -13.06 -6.16
CA GLU A 12 -11.20 -12.81 -6.93
C GLU A 12 -12.14 -11.83 -6.23
N ASN A 13 -12.30 -11.98 -4.91
CA ASN A 13 -13.12 -11.13 -4.07
C ASN A 13 -12.48 -9.74 -3.89
N GLN A 14 -13.20 -8.70 -4.34
CA GLN A 14 -12.75 -7.30 -4.24
C GLN A 14 -12.46 -6.85 -2.79
N GLN A 15 -13.19 -7.37 -1.79
CA GLN A 15 -12.99 -6.99 -0.39
C GLN A 15 -11.70 -7.57 0.16
N SER A 16 -11.32 -8.78 -0.29
CA SER A 16 -10.00 -9.37 0.05
C SER A 16 -8.87 -8.50 -0.48
N ARG A 17 -8.95 -8.05 -1.74
CA ARG A 17 -7.94 -7.15 -2.33
C ARG A 17 -7.88 -5.81 -1.61
N LYS A 18 -9.04 -5.20 -1.34
CA LYS A 18 -9.13 -3.94 -0.56
C LYS A 18 -8.55 -4.07 0.84
N GLY A 19 -8.87 -5.15 1.54
CA GLY A 19 -8.34 -5.47 2.87
C GLY A 19 -6.82 -5.67 2.85
N ALA A 20 -6.30 -6.34 1.82
CA ALA A 20 -4.87 -6.50 1.60
C ALA A 20 -4.16 -5.15 1.40
N CYS A 21 -4.72 -4.24 0.59
CA CYS A 21 -4.19 -2.88 0.45
C CYS A 21 -4.03 -2.19 1.82
N ARG A 22 -5.09 -2.22 2.66
CA ARG A 22 -5.07 -1.63 4.00
C ARG A 22 -4.01 -2.24 4.90
N ALA A 23 -3.95 -3.57 4.95
CA ALA A 23 -2.98 -4.28 5.77
C ALA A 23 -1.54 -3.92 5.37
N LEU A 24 -1.25 -3.89 4.06
CA LEU A 24 0.07 -3.50 3.55
C LEU A 24 0.42 -2.05 3.92
N GLY A 25 -0.56 -1.15 3.87
CA GLY A 25 -0.43 0.23 4.33
C GLY A 25 -0.08 0.36 5.81
N ILE A 26 -0.80 -0.37 6.69
CA ILE A 26 -0.54 -0.39 8.13
C ILE A 26 0.87 -0.93 8.43
N LEU A 27 1.28 -1.97 7.71
CA LEU A 27 2.60 -2.59 7.85
C LEU A 27 3.73 -1.74 7.25
N SER A 28 3.43 -0.61 6.60
CA SER A 28 4.39 0.22 5.85
C SER A 28 5.33 -0.60 4.97
N ALA A 29 4.79 -1.65 4.34
CA ALA A 29 5.57 -2.62 3.59
C ALA A 29 6.09 -2.02 2.26
N SER A 30 7.34 -1.56 2.23
CA SER A 30 7.97 -1.00 1.03
C SER A 30 7.94 -1.96 -0.17
N LYS A 31 8.04 -3.27 0.07
CA LYS A 31 7.91 -4.32 -0.96
C LYS A 31 6.56 -4.32 -1.69
N ALA A 32 5.52 -3.72 -1.12
CA ALA A 32 4.20 -3.63 -1.71
C ALA A 32 4.00 -2.38 -2.59
N LEU A 33 4.95 -1.44 -2.63
CA LEU A 33 4.79 -0.19 -3.39
C LEU A 33 4.50 -0.44 -4.88
N HIS A 34 5.21 -1.38 -5.49
CA HIS A 34 5.01 -1.70 -6.90
C HIS A 34 3.65 -2.38 -7.17
N PRO A 35 3.27 -3.48 -6.49
CA PRO A 35 1.92 -4.04 -6.60
C PRO A 35 0.79 -3.03 -6.34
N LEU A 36 0.91 -2.20 -5.30
CA LEU A 36 -0.10 -1.19 -4.99
C LEU A 36 -0.20 -0.11 -6.08
N THR A 37 0.94 0.29 -6.66
CA THR A 37 0.96 1.24 -7.79
C THR A 37 0.23 0.65 -9.00
N PHE A 38 0.47 -0.62 -9.31
CA PHE A 38 -0.24 -1.31 -10.38
C PHE A 38 -1.76 -1.36 -10.10
N LEU A 39 -2.18 -1.83 -8.92
CA LEU A 39 -3.60 -1.90 -8.56
C LEU A 39 -4.30 -0.55 -8.63
N SER A 40 -3.61 0.53 -8.24
CA SER A 40 -4.17 1.89 -8.22
C SER A 40 -4.67 2.39 -9.58
N GLY A 41 -4.20 1.80 -10.68
CA GLY A 41 -4.63 2.12 -12.05
C GLY A 41 -5.37 0.98 -12.76
N ASN A 42 -5.23 -0.26 -12.30
CA ASN A 42 -5.61 -1.43 -13.10
C ASN A 42 -6.63 -2.36 -12.41
N ASP A 43 -6.92 -2.19 -11.12
CA ASP A 43 -7.93 -3.05 -10.47
C ASP A 43 -9.32 -2.84 -11.11
N PRO A 44 -10.09 -3.90 -11.39
CA PRO A 44 -11.43 -3.75 -11.97
C PRO A 44 -12.39 -2.98 -11.05
N ALA A 45 -12.22 -3.08 -9.73
CA ALA A 45 -13.06 -2.39 -8.77
C ALA A 45 -12.50 -1.00 -8.44
N GLU A 46 -13.28 0.05 -8.70
CA GLU A 46 -12.91 1.43 -8.40
C GLU A 46 -12.53 1.63 -6.93
N THR A 47 -13.32 1.04 -6.02
CA THR A 47 -13.06 1.14 -4.58
C THR A 47 -11.74 0.52 -4.13
N VAL A 48 -11.18 -0.43 -4.91
CA VAL A 48 -9.85 -1.01 -4.65
C VAL A 48 -8.77 -0.08 -5.20
N ARG A 49 -8.98 0.51 -6.38
CA ARG A 49 -8.06 1.50 -6.96
C ARG A 49 -7.87 2.69 -6.02
N GLU A 50 -8.97 3.24 -5.51
CA GLU A 50 -8.96 4.36 -4.56
C GLU A 50 -8.21 4.02 -3.27
N GLU A 51 -8.47 2.84 -2.70
CA GLU A 51 -7.80 2.36 -1.49
C GLU A 51 -6.28 2.23 -1.72
N ALA A 52 -5.87 1.67 -2.87
CA ALA A 52 -4.47 1.57 -3.23
C ALA A 52 -3.80 2.96 -3.36
N ARG A 53 -4.47 3.94 -3.98
CA ARG A 53 -3.97 5.34 -4.06
C ARG A 53 -3.81 5.96 -2.67
N ALA A 54 -4.82 5.81 -1.81
CA ALA A 54 -4.79 6.34 -0.45
C ALA A 54 -3.64 5.75 0.38
N VAL A 55 -3.42 4.43 0.27
CA VAL A 55 -2.32 3.74 0.93
C VAL A 55 -0.96 4.21 0.42
N LEU A 56 -0.78 4.35 -0.90
CA LEU A 56 0.46 4.86 -1.48
C LEU A 56 0.79 6.27 -1.00
N LEU A 57 -0.21 7.14 -0.93
CA LEU A 57 -0.05 8.50 -0.42
C LEU A 57 0.37 8.48 1.06
N LYS A 58 -0.32 7.70 1.90
CA LYS A 58 0.02 7.51 3.31
C LYS A 58 1.44 6.99 3.51
N MET A 59 1.86 6.00 2.72
CA MET A 59 3.21 5.44 2.78
C MET A 59 4.28 6.48 2.42
N ARG A 60 4.01 7.37 1.46
CA ARG A 60 4.93 8.47 1.12
C ARG A 60 5.08 9.47 2.28
N TYR A 61 4.00 9.82 2.97
CA TYR A 61 4.07 10.67 4.15
C TYR A 61 4.91 10.03 5.26
N ASN A 62 4.70 8.74 5.56
CA ASN A 62 5.48 8.03 6.56
C ASN A 62 6.98 8.00 6.23
N VAL A 63 7.35 7.77 4.96
CA VAL A 63 8.75 7.78 4.53
C VAL A 63 9.36 9.16 4.74
N ASN A 64 8.66 10.24 4.37
CA ASN A 64 9.14 11.59 4.55
C ASN A 64 9.31 11.97 6.03
N GLU A 65 8.36 11.59 6.89
CA GLU A 65 8.49 11.80 8.35
C GLU A 65 9.74 11.10 8.88
N LEU A 66 9.98 9.83 8.54
CA LEU A 66 11.18 9.10 8.97
C LEU A 66 12.48 9.80 8.52
N THR A 67 12.55 10.26 7.27
CA THR A 67 13.75 10.95 6.75
C THR A 67 13.97 12.34 7.39
N SER A 68 12.91 13.01 7.85
CA SER A 68 13.01 14.31 8.51
C SER A 68 13.64 14.22 9.90
N PHE A 69 13.45 13.10 10.61
CA PHE A 69 14.09 12.87 11.91
C PHE A 69 15.58 12.52 11.79
N GLU A 70 16.00 11.88 10.70
CA GLU A 70 17.41 11.49 10.50
C GLU A 70 18.31 12.69 10.16
N THR A 71 17.77 13.74 9.56
CA THR A 71 18.53 14.94 9.15
C THR A 71 18.72 15.98 10.25
N THR A 72 18.04 15.86 11.40
CA THR A 72 18.18 16.80 12.53
C THR A 72 19.25 16.38 13.55
N LYS A 73 19.99 15.28 13.30
CA LYS A 73 21.14 14.86 14.11
C LYS A 73 22.45 15.23 13.43
N ILE A 74 22.77 16.53 13.34
CA ILE A 74 24.10 17.02 12.99
C ILE A 74 24.41 18.28 13.78
#